data_AF-A0A7W5VRQ8-F1
#
_entry.id   AF-A0A7W5VRQ8-F1
#
_cell.length_a   1.000
_cell.length_b   1.000
_cell.length_c   1.000
_cell.angle_alpha   90.00
_cell.angle_beta   90.00
_cell.angle_gamma   90.00
#
_symmetry.space_group_name_H-M   'P 1'
#
loop_
_entity.id
_entity.type
_entity.pdbx_description
1 polymer ?
#
loop_
_entity_poly.entity_id
_entity_poly.type
_entity_poly.pdbx_seq_one_letter_code
_entity_poly.pdbx_strand_id
1 'polypeptide(L)'
;MNRVVMNMDARGCWTIYSDEPIEFFCVNDHCPDDRVYQMDVEVGVEKVRDQLGNDPVGHKNDTNVFGNGYGPRKPPSKRKLKVVK
;
A
#
# COMPACT_ATOMS: atom_id res chain seq x y z
N MET A 1 6.69 -0.77 -15.52
CA MET A 1 5.53 -0.26 -14.76
C MET A 1 5.96 -0.22 -13.31
N ASN A 2 6.04 0.98 -12.71
CA ASN A 2 6.51 1.14 -11.35
C ASN A 2 5.37 0.84 -10.36
N ARG A 3 5.58 -0.10 -9.43
CA ARG A 3 4.61 -0.43 -8.37
C ARG A 3 4.93 0.38 -7.13
N VAL A 4 3.90 0.95 -6.51
CA VAL A 4 4.00 1.67 -5.23
C VAL A 4 3.11 0.99 -4.21
N VAL A 5 3.63 0.75 -3.01
CA VAL A 5 2.90 0.17 -1.88
C VAL A 5 2.88 1.16 -0.74
N MET A 6 1.68 1.52 -0.29
CA MET A 6 1.47 2.27 0.95
C MET A 6 1.11 1.28 2.05
N ASN A 7 2.01 1.06 3.00
CA ASN A 7 1.80 0.14 4.11
C ASN A 7 1.42 0.92 5.37
N MET A 8 0.27 0.61 5.98
CA MET A 8 -0.17 1.19 7.25
C MET A 8 0.13 0.24 8.39
N ASP A 9 0.88 0.68 9.39
CA ASP A 9 1.08 -0.12 10.60
C ASP A 9 -0.15 -0.08 11.53
N ALA A 10 -0.10 -0.85 12.62
CA ALA A 10 -1.18 -0.91 13.61
C ALA A 10 -1.42 0.41 14.38
N ARG A 11 -0.52 1.39 14.25
CA ARG A 11 -0.61 2.72 14.86
C ARG A 11 -1.14 3.77 13.88
N GLY A 12 -1.40 3.39 12.63
CA GLY A 12 -1.82 4.31 11.57
C GLY A 12 -0.66 5.06 10.91
N CYS A 13 0.59 4.66 11.14
CA CYS A 13 1.75 5.25 10.47
C CYS A 13 1.97 4.60 9.11
N TRP A 14 2.38 5.39 8.13
CA TRP A 14 2.59 4.95 6.75
C TRP A 14 4.07 4.74 6.44
N THR A 15 4.38 3.66 5.72
CA THR A 15 5.68 3.44 5.07
C THR A 15 5.44 3.20 3.59
N ILE A 16 6.20 3.90 2.74
CA ILE A 16 6.02 3.88 1.28
C ILE A 16 7.15 3.06 0.66
N TYR A 17 6.78 2.15 -0.24
CA TYR A 17 7.73 1.33 -1.02
C TYR A 17 7.50 1.53 -2.50
N SER A 18 8.57 1.52 -3.30
CA SER A 18 8.48 1.69 -4.76
C SER A 18 9.50 0.80 -5.49
N ASP A 19 9.18 0.30 -6.69
CA ASP A 19 10.14 -0.48 -7.47
C ASP A 19 11.32 0.40 -7.92
N GLU A 20 11.01 1.62 -8.32
CA GLU A 20 11.95 2.63 -8.83
C GLU A 20 11.94 3.89 -7.94
N PRO A 21 13.01 4.71 -7.94
CA PRO A 21 13.02 5.98 -7.20
C PRO A 21 11.87 6.91 -7.62
N ILE A 22 11.17 7.45 -6.63
CA ILE A 22 10.09 8.44 -6.81
C ILE A 22 10.15 9.47 -5.71
N GLU A 23 9.62 10.66 -5.98
CA GLU A 23 9.23 11.60 -4.93
C GLU A 23 7.78 11.32 -4.53
N PHE A 24 7.52 11.15 -3.24
CA PHE A 24 6.18 10.93 -2.71
C PHE A 24 5.75 12.12 -1.86
N PHE A 25 4.62 12.71 -2.22
CA PHE A 25 4.01 13.84 -1.51
C PHE A 25 2.61 13.46 -1.04
N CYS A 26 2.30 13.74 0.22
CA CYS A 26 0.97 13.61 0.78
C CYS A 26 0.31 14.99 0.88
N VAL A 27 -0.86 15.11 0.24
CA VAL A 27 -1.74 16.29 0.30
C VAL A 27 -3.01 15.88 1.06
N ASN A 28 -3.44 16.72 2.00
CA ASN A 28 -4.59 16.43 2.86
C ASN A 28 -5.66 17.52 2.74
N ASP A 29 -6.72 17.22 1.98
CA ASP A 29 -7.84 18.15 1.79
C ASP A 29 -8.64 18.42 3.09
N HIS A 30 -8.48 17.59 4.13
CA HIS A 30 -9.10 17.86 5.44
C HIS A 30 -8.39 18.98 6.21
N CYS A 31 -7.17 19.34 5.83
CA CYS A 31 -6.37 20.40 6.44
C CYS A 31 -5.78 21.31 5.34
N PRO A 32 -6.61 22.11 4.64
CA PRO A 32 -6.21 22.80 3.42
C PRO A 32 -5.14 23.88 3.61
N ASP A 33 -5.03 24.43 4.83
CA ASP A 33 -4.00 25.41 5.20
C ASP A 33 -2.74 24.78 5.80
N ASP A 34 -2.69 23.45 5.89
CA ASP A 34 -1.49 22.74 6.34
C ASP A 34 -0.51 22.52 5.17
N ARG A 35 0.72 22.13 5.49
CA ARG A 35 1.78 21.87 4.52
C ARG A 35 1.57 20.57 3.74
N VAL A 36 2.17 20.52 2.55
CA VAL A 36 2.41 19.26 1.83
C VAL A 36 3.53 18.49 2.51
N TYR A 37 3.33 17.21 2.76
CA TYR A 37 4.31 16.36 3.42
C TYR A 37 5.05 15.52 2.40
N GLN A 38 6.37 15.74 2.25
CA GLN A 38 7.24 14.83 1.52
C GLN A 38 7.59 13.64 2.41
N MET A 39 7.45 12.42 1.89
CA MET A 39 7.70 11.19 2.64
C MET A 39 8.92 10.47 2.10
N ASP A 40 9.65 9.79 3.00
CA ASP A 40 10.71 8.86 2.60
C ASP A 40 10.09 7.63 1.89
N VAL A 41 10.79 7.16 0.86
CA VAL A 41 10.38 6.01 0.06
C VAL A 41 11.46 4.94 0.08
N GLU A 42 11.08 3.74 0.50
CA GLU A 42 11.90 2.56 0.46
C GLU A 42 11.92 1.98 -0.96
N VAL A 43 13.03 2.19 -1.68
CA VAL A 43 13.16 1.75 -3.07
C VAL A 43 13.70 0.31 -3.15
N GLY A 44 13.08 -0.51 -4.01
CA GLY A 44 13.58 -1.81 -4.41
C GLY A 44 12.49 -2.84 -4.71
N VAL A 45 12.63 -3.53 -5.85
CA VAL A 45 11.68 -4.56 -6.33
C VAL A 45 11.42 -5.64 -5.29
N GLU A 46 12.45 -6.12 -4.59
CA GLU A 46 12.31 -7.14 -3.55
C GLU A 46 11.55 -6.63 -2.32
N LYS A 47 11.76 -5.36 -1.92
CA LYS A 47 11.01 -4.75 -0.83
C LYS A 47 9.53 -4.64 -1.18
N VAL A 48 9.20 -4.25 -2.42
CA VAL A 48 7.81 -4.24 -2.91
C VAL A 48 7.21 -5.64 -2.91
N ARG A 49 7.95 -6.66 -3.38
CA ARG A 49 7.48 -8.06 -3.37
C ARG A 49 7.22 -8.57 -1.95
N ASP A 50 8.09 -8.26 -0.99
CA ASP A 50 7.91 -8.62 0.42
C ASP A 50 6.65 -7.98 1.01
N GLN A 51 6.35 -6.73 0.62
CA GLN A 51 5.16 -6.04 1.08
C GLN A 51 3.88 -6.50 0.40
N LEU A 52 3.90 -6.99 -0.84
CA LEU A 52 2.72 -7.57 -1.50
C LEU A 52 2.49 -9.03 -1.09
N GLY A 53 3.57 -9.77 -0.84
CA GLY A 53 3.53 -11.20 -0.57
C GLY A 53 2.81 -11.98 -1.67
N ASN A 54 2.13 -13.06 -1.28
CA ASN A 54 1.29 -13.87 -2.15
C ASN A 54 -0.21 -13.59 -1.94
N ASP A 55 -0.53 -12.47 -1.29
CA ASP A 55 -1.92 -12.09 -1.03
C ASP A 55 -2.60 -11.67 -2.35
N PRO A 56 -3.88 -12.04 -2.57
CA PRO A 56 -4.58 -11.61 -3.77
C PRO A 56 -4.73 -10.09 -3.78
N VAL A 57 -4.40 -9.47 -4.91
CA VAL A 57 -4.60 -8.04 -5.12
C VAL A 57 -6.03 -7.80 -5.55
N GLY A 58 -6.79 -7.04 -4.76
CA GLY A 58 -8.11 -6.57 -5.15
C GLY A 58 -8.04 -5.38 -6.12
N HIS A 59 -9.05 -5.20 -6.95
CA HIS A 59 -9.14 -4.10 -7.91
C HIS A 59 -10.25 -3.12 -7.53
N LYS A 60 -10.12 -1.86 -7.99
CA LYS A 60 -11.10 -0.78 -7.71
C LYS A 60 -12.54 -1.08 -8.17
N ASN A 61 -12.69 -2.03 -9.08
CA ASN A 61 -13.99 -2.46 -9.62
C ASN A 61 -14.45 -3.79 -9.03
N ASP A 62 -13.76 -4.32 -8.02
CA ASP A 62 -14.22 -5.53 -7.34
C ASP A 62 -15.53 -5.24 -6.63
N THR A 63 -16.60 -5.91 -7.07
CA THR A 63 -17.89 -5.80 -6.40
C THR A 63 -17.85 -6.56 -5.08
N ASN A 64 -18.50 -6.02 -4.05
CA ASN A 64 -18.56 -6.62 -2.72
C ASN A 64 -19.19 -8.04 -2.69
N VAL A 65 -19.81 -8.48 -3.78
CA VAL A 65 -20.58 -9.74 -3.84
C VAL A 65 -19.84 -10.81 -4.66
N PHE A 66 -19.16 -10.43 -5.73
CA PHE A 66 -18.43 -11.36 -6.58
C PHE A 66 -17.17 -10.68 -7.12
N GLY A 67 -16.00 -11.23 -6.77
CA GLY A 67 -14.78 -10.93 -7.51
C GLY A 67 -14.97 -11.46 -8.93
N ASN A 68 -14.97 -10.59 -9.93
CA ASN A 68 -14.93 -11.03 -11.32
C ASN A 68 -13.58 -11.74 -11.55
N GLY A 69 -13.58 -13.06 -11.40
CA GLY A 69 -12.47 -13.96 -11.75
C GLY A 69 -11.77 -14.68 -10.60
N TYR A 70 -12.00 -14.31 -9.32
CA TYR A 70 -11.15 -14.81 -8.20
C TYR A 70 -11.91 -15.34 -6.96
N GLY A 71 -13.23 -15.55 -7.07
CA GLY A 71 -14.02 -16.18 -6.00
C GLY A 71 -14.43 -15.22 -4.86
N PRO A 72 -15.07 -15.75 -3.79
CA PRO A 72 -15.51 -14.95 -2.66
C PRO A 72 -14.33 -14.22 -1.98
N ARG A 73 -14.59 -13.03 -1.43
CA ARG A 73 -13.59 -12.24 -0.70
C ARG A 73 -12.90 -13.14 0.33
N LYS A 74 -11.59 -13.38 0.15
CA LYS A 74 -10.82 -14.14 1.14
C LYS A 74 -10.94 -13.42 2.49
N PRO A 75 -10.95 -14.17 3.62
CA PRO A 75 -10.91 -13.56 4.93
C PRO A 75 -9.72 -12.57 5.00
N PRO A 76 -9.82 -11.52 5.84
CA PRO A 76 -8.73 -10.56 6.02
C PRO A 76 -7.39 -11.27 6.20
N SER A 77 -6.35 -10.77 5.52
CA SER A 77 -5.01 -11.36 5.61
C SER A 77 -4.64 -11.53 7.09
N LYS A 78 -4.26 -12.76 7.48
CA LYS A 78 -3.76 -13.04 8.85
C LYS A 78 -2.34 -12.51 9.06
N ARG A 79 -1.77 -11.83 8.05
CA ARG A 79 -0.42 -11.30 8.09
C ARG A 79 -0.29 -10.29 9.24
N LYS A 80 0.65 -10.58 10.13
CA LYS A 80 1.18 -9.57 11.05
C LYS A 80 2.27 -8.81 10.31
N LEU A 81 2.05 -7.51 10.12
CA LEU A 81 3.01 -6.62 9.45
C LEU A 81 4.34 -6.64 10.22
N LYS A 82 5.43 -6.99 9.54
CA LYS A 82 6.78 -6.71 10.03
C LYS A 82 7.21 -5.38 9.42
N VAL A 83 7.42 -4.38 10.28
CA VAL A 83 8.16 -3.18 9.91
C VAL A 83 9.61 -3.62 9.70
N VAL A 84 10.09 -3.56 8.46
CA VAL A 84 11.51 -3.76 8.17
C VAL A 84 12.19 -2.44 8.52
N LYS A 85 13.00 -2.44 9.58
CA LYS A 85 13.87 -1.32 9.95
C LYS A 85 15.18 -1.41 9.20
#